data_AF-W9Q111-F1
#
_entry.id   AF-W9Q111-F1
#
_cell.length_a   1.000
_cell.length_b   1.000
_cell.length_c   1.000
_cell.angle_alpha   90.00
_cell.angle_beta   90.00
_cell.angle_gamma   90.00
#
_symmetry.space_group_name_H-M   'P 1'
#
loop_
_entity.id
_entity.type
_entity.pdbx_description
1 polymer ?
#
loop_
_entity_poly.entity_id
_entity_poly.type
_entity_poly.pdbx_seq_one_letter_code
_entity_poly.pdbx_strand_id
1 'polypeptide(L)'
;MEYIPGKLRMDLWSDIDPTRKTSIARTLRTYFDQLRQLKHPGYFGTIHGGPPNIHLFMQDDITEPLKSEREFVDAIIRSYAIELGPRGAQKVRYYQRVLPAIFNGDNSSVFSHNDLQRKNIMLLDDGSLVIIDWEYAPWSPVYWEYFVAMFCCLAWTDDWHETTMDPDTEKARGEEPNPEQPKPSADFPDGGLKAWSVVVGAFFGLFVSFGWTNCVGLFQGYYEANQLRDLSPSTVSWIPALSMFMMFIS
;
A
#
# COMPACT_ATOMS: atom_id res chain seq x y z
N MET A 1 13.84 3.40 25.92
CA MET A 1 14.28 2.60 24.75
C MET A 1 15.72 2.21 24.97
N GLU A 2 16.02 0.92 24.84
CA GLU A 2 17.39 0.40 24.82
C GLU A 2 17.91 0.49 23.38
N TYR A 3 19.17 0.87 23.20
CA TYR A 3 19.79 0.87 21.87
C TYR A 3 20.05 -0.58 21.45
N ILE A 4 19.48 -0.99 20.32
CA ILE A 4 19.67 -2.34 19.78
C ILE A 4 20.70 -2.25 18.65
N PRO A 5 21.94 -2.73 18.85
CA PRO A 5 22.93 -2.77 17.78
C PRO A 5 22.52 -3.78 16.70
N GLY A 6 22.36 -3.31 15.46
CA GLY A 6 22.06 -4.14 14.30
C GLY A 6 22.04 -3.32 13.02
N LYS A 7 22.28 -3.97 11.86
CA LYS A 7 22.07 -3.34 10.55
C LYS A 7 20.60 -3.50 10.14
N LEU A 8 20.00 -2.46 9.58
CA LEU A 8 18.80 -2.62 8.73
C LEU A 8 19.23 -3.49 7.54
N ARG A 9 18.94 -4.80 7.61
CA ARG A 9 19.26 -5.75 6.54
C ARG A 9 18.04 -6.10 5.68
N MET A 10 16.85 -5.61 6.04
CA MET A 10 15.64 -5.86 5.25
C MET A 10 15.58 -5.07 3.94
N ASP A 11 16.40 -4.02 3.78
CA ASP A 11 16.59 -3.32 2.50
C ASP A 11 17.16 -4.25 1.41
N LEU A 12 17.80 -5.35 1.81
CA LEU A 12 18.37 -6.38 0.94
C LEU A 12 17.49 -7.63 0.88
N TRP A 13 16.17 -7.50 1.08
CA TRP A 13 15.25 -8.65 1.04
C TRP A 13 15.40 -9.49 -0.23
N SER A 14 15.65 -8.84 -1.38
CA SER A 14 15.95 -9.50 -2.66
C SER A 14 17.12 -10.48 -2.60
N ASP A 15 18.09 -10.21 -1.74
CA ASP A 15 19.38 -10.92 -1.67
C ASP A 15 19.37 -12.02 -0.59
N ILE A 16 18.29 -12.10 0.21
CA ILE A 16 18.11 -13.13 1.22
C ILE A 16 17.66 -14.43 0.54
N ASP A 17 18.27 -15.55 0.92
CA ASP A 17 17.90 -16.85 0.36
C ASP A 17 16.45 -17.25 0.74
N PRO A 18 15.74 -18.00 -0.12
CA PRO A 18 14.33 -18.38 0.13
C PRO A 18 14.10 -19.14 1.45
N THR A 19 15.07 -19.94 1.91
CA THR A 19 14.93 -20.71 3.15
C THR A 19 14.94 -19.77 4.36
N ARG A 20 15.84 -18.78 4.34
CA ARG A 20 15.92 -17.74 5.38
C ARG A 20 14.72 -16.81 5.36
N LYS A 21 14.21 -16.41 4.18
CA LYS A 21 12.93 -15.68 4.06
C LYS A 21 11.79 -16.44 4.75
N THR A 22 11.68 -17.74 4.47
CA THR A 22 10.67 -18.62 5.09
C THR A 22 10.83 -18.70 6.61
N SER A 23 12.06 -18.76 7.12
CA SER A 23 12.33 -18.75 8.56
C SER A 23 11.91 -17.43 9.20
N ILE A 24 12.24 -16.30 8.57
CA ILE A 24 11.86 -14.96 9.04
C ILE A 24 10.35 -14.83 9.10
N ALA A 25 9.65 -15.21 8.03
CA ALA A 25 8.18 -15.18 7.97
C ALA A 25 7.55 -16.01 9.08
N ARG A 26 8.07 -17.22 9.35
CA ARG A 26 7.59 -18.09 10.44
C ARG A 26 7.76 -17.45 11.81
N THR A 27 8.91 -16.82 12.06
CA THR A 27 9.18 -16.12 13.32
C THR A 27 8.24 -14.92 13.48
N LEU A 28 8.07 -14.10 12.44
CA LEU A 28 7.13 -12.98 12.46
C LEU A 28 5.71 -13.45 12.75
N ARG A 29 5.23 -14.52 12.09
CA ARG A 29 3.91 -15.09 12.38
C ARG A 29 3.78 -15.49 13.85
N THR A 30 4.81 -16.13 14.41
CA THR A 30 4.82 -16.50 15.83
C THR A 30 4.70 -15.28 16.75
N TYR A 31 5.36 -14.16 16.42
CA TYR A 31 5.21 -12.91 17.17
C TYR A 31 3.79 -12.36 17.08
N PHE A 32 3.20 -12.33 15.89
CA PHE A 32 1.81 -11.87 15.73
C PHE A 32 0.80 -12.77 16.42
N ASP A 33 1.00 -14.08 16.43
CA ASP A 33 0.15 -15.01 17.18
C ASP A 33 0.20 -14.72 18.68
N GLN A 34 1.39 -14.40 19.22
CA GLN A 34 1.54 -13.98 20.62
C GLN A 34 0.86 -12.64 20.89
N LEU A 35 0.97 -11.65 20.00
CA LEU A 35 0.32 -10.35 20.14
C LEU A 35 -1.21 -10.46 20.09
N ARG A 36 -1.73 -11.36 19.25
CA ARG A 36 -3.18 -11.63 19.14
C ARG A 36 -3.75 -12.33 20.38
N GLN A 37 -2.91 -12.94 21.21
CA GLN A 37 -3.32 -13.52 22.50
C GLN A 37 -3.44 -12.47 23.61
N LEU A 38 -3.00 -11.23 23.39
CA LEU A 38 -3.17 -10.16 24.37
C LEU A 38 -4.65 -9.94 24.65
N LYS A 39 -4.97 -9.68 25.93
CA LYS A 39 -6.36 -9.47 26.36
C LYS A 39 -6.97 -8.27 25.63
N HIS A 40 -7.95 -8.54 24.77
CA HIS A 40 -8.62 -7.48 24.02
C HIS A 40 -9.48 -6.60 24.94
N PRO A 41 -9.53 -5.28 24.70
CA PRO A 41 -10.36 -4.37 25.48
C PRO A 41 -11.79 -4.27 24.95
N GLY A 42 -12.09 -4.88 23.80
CA GLY A 42 -13.45 -4.94 23.23
C GLY A 42 -13.85 -3.71 22.39
N TYR A 43 -12.86 -2.91 21.96
CA TYR A 43 -13.03 -1.81 21.03
C TYR A 43 -11.93 -1.82 19.97
N PHE A 44 -12.09 -1.01 18.92
CA PHE A 44 -11.11 -0.74 17.88
C PHE A 44 -10.65 0.72 17.98
N GLY A 45 -9.36 0.95 18.16
CA GLY A 45 -8.85 2.26 18.55
C GLY A 45 -7.42 2.23 19.08
N THR A 46 -6.93 3.34 19.62
CA THR A 46 -5.59 3.38 20.24
C THR A 46 -5.51 2.48 21.47
N ILE A 47 -4.29 2.13 21.90
CA ILE A 47 -4.06 1.33 23.11
C ILE A 47 -4.67 1.91 24.40
N HIS A 48 -4.91 3.22 24.42
CA HIS A 48 -5.48 3.95 25.56
C HIS A 48 -7.00 4.15 25.46
N GLY A 49 -7.67 3.55 24.47
CA GLY A 49 -9.11 3.72 24.27
C GLY A 49 -9.47 5.03 23.59
N GLY A 50 -8.58 5.57 22.77
CA GLY A 50 -8.86 6.70 21.87
C GLY A 50 -9.30 6.23 20.48
N PRO A 51 -9.58 7.16 19.56
CA PRO A 51 -10.03 6.85 18.22
C PRO A 51 -8.97 6.08 17.41
N PRO A 52 -9.35 5.33 16.36
CA PRO A 52 -8.39 4.64 15.51
C PRO A 52 -7.42 5.64 14.85
N ASN A 53 -6.13 5.52 15.15
CA ASN A 53 -5.08 6.30 14.49
C ASN A 53 -4.54 5.53 13.28
N ILE A 54 -5.33 5.50 12.21
CA ILE A 54 -4.95 4.82 10.98
C ILE A 54 -4.95 5.83 9.85
N HIS A 55 -3.94 5.78 8.99
CA HIS A 55 -3.75 6.76 7.90
C HIS A 55 -4.99 6.88 6.98
N LEU A 56 -5.82 5.83 6.90
CA LEU A 56 -7.07 5.84 6.14
C LEU A 56 -8.21 6.63 6.80
N PHE A 57 -8.10 6.97 8.10
CA PHE A 57 -9.10 7.72 8.87
C PHE A 57 -8.77 9.21 9.03
N MET A 58 -7.76 9.74 8.33
CA MET A 58 -7.21 11.10 8.52
C MET A 58 -8.23 12.25 8.36
N GLN A 59 -9.44 11.97 7.86
CA GLN A 59 -10.47 12.97 7.60
C GLN A 59 -11.81 12.72 8.29
N ASP A 60 -11.99 11.64 9.06
CA ASP A 60 -13.23 11.41 9.81
C ASP A 60 -13.13 11.99 11.23
N ASP A 61 -14.21 12.61 11.71
CA ASP A 61 -14.31 13.29 13.00
C ASP A 61 -14.50 12.27 14.16
N ILE A 62 -13.74 11.18 14.10
CA ILE A 62 -13.82 10.09 15.09
C ILE A 62 -13.05 10.53 16.34
N THR A 63 -13.77 10.80 17.42
CA THR A 63 -13.19 11.20 18.70
C THR A 63 -13.10 10.05 19.70
N GLU A 64 -13.81 8.95 19.45
CA GLU A 64 -13.99 7.83 20.37
C GLU A 64 -13.59 6.50 19.70
N PRO A 65 -13.22 5.46 20.47
CA PRO A 65 -12.94 4.15 19.93
C PRO A 65 -14.22 3.51 19.37
N LEU A 66 -14.07 2.72 18.32
CA LEU A 66 -15.18 2.07 17.62
C LEU A 66 -15.53 0.75 18.32
N LYS A 67 -16.81 0.39 18.38
CA LYS A 67 -17.29 -0.75 19.18
C LYS A 67 -17.53 -2.02 18.37
N SER A 68 -17.57 -1.89 17.05
CA SER A 68 -17.79 -3.01 16.15
C SER A 68 -16.97 -2.86 14.88
N GLU A 69 -16.70 -3.98 14.24
CA GLU A 69 -16.10 -4.05 12.91
C GLU A 69 -16.98 -3.34 11.89
N ARG A 70 -18.31 -3.39 12.07
CA ARG A 70 -19.24 -2.63 11.23
C ARG A 70 -18.99 -1.11 11.33
N GLU A 71 -18.87 -0.59 12.55
CA GLU A 71 -18.52 0.82 12.77
C GLU A 71 -17.17 1.17 12.18
N PHE A 72 -16.20 0.25 12.27
CA PHE A 72 -14.87 0.37 11.66
C PHE A 72 -14.93 0.48 10.14
N VAL A 73 -15.68 -0.40 9.47
CA VAL A 73 -15.84 -0.36 8.01
C VAL A 73 -16.63 0.88 7.58
N ASP A 74 -17.69 1.25 8.31
CA ASP A 74 -18.47 2.45 8.02
C ASP A 74 -17.62 3.72 8.18
N ALA A 75 -16.69 3.75 9.15
CA ALA A 75 -15.71 4.82 9.29
C ALA A 75 -14.80 4.95 8.07
N ILE A 76 -14.29 3.84 7.51
CA ILE A 76 -13.42 3.87 6.32
C ILE A 76 -14.18 4.47 5.14
N ILE A 77 -15.43 4.04 4.96
CA ILE A 77 -16.31 4.53 3.90
C ILE A 77 -16.56 6.05 4.05
N ARG A 78 -16.79 6.52 5.28
CA ARG A 78 -16.97 7.96 5.55
C ARG A 78 -15.70 8.76 5.23
N SER A 79 -14.52 8.29 5.65
CA SER A 79 -13.25 8.95 5.30
C SER A 79 -13.08 9.08 3.79
N TYR A 80 -13.34 8.01 3.02
CA TYR A 80 -13.31 8.08 1.56
C TYR A 80 -14.35 9.04 0.97
N ALA A 81 -15.53 9.15 1.59
CA ALA A 81 -16.57 10.06 1.11
C ALA A 81 -16.16 11.52 1.29
N ILE A 82 -15.45 11.84 2.37
CA ILE A 82 -14.91 13.18 2.63
C ILE A 82 -13.77 13.47 1.63
N GLU A 83 -12.84 12.53 1.48
CA GLU A 83 -11.65 12.70 0.63
C GLU A 83 -12.00 12.91 -0.84
N LEU A 84 -12.91 12.08 -1.37
CA LEU A 84 -13.27 12.13 -2.78
C LEU A 84 -14.31 13.23 -3.10
N GLY A 85 -14.98 13.77 -2.07
CA GLY A 85 -16.05 14.73 -2.20
C GLY A 85 -17.18 14.28 -3.14
N PRO A 86 -17.94 15.23 -3.72
CA PRO A 86 -19.08 14.90 -4.60
C PRO A 86 -18.72 14.06 -5.83
N ARG A 87 -17.48 14.21 -6.35
CA ARG A 87 -16.98 13.46 -7.51
C ARG A 87 -16.83 11.96 -7.21
N GLY A 88 -16.67 11.59 -5.94
CA GLY A 88 -16.54 10.21 -5.48
C GLY A 88 -17.84 9.46 -5.19
N ALA A 89 -19.02 10.10 -5.31
CA ALA A 89 -20.28 9.55 -4.79
C ALA A 89 -20.61 8.12 -5.30
N GLN A 90 -20.29 7.81 -6.55
CA GLN A 90 -20.51 6.46 -7.11
C GLN A 90 -19.53 5.43 -6.51
N LYS A 91 -18.28 5.82 -6.31
CA LYS A 91 -17.25 4.98 -5.68
C LYS A 91 -17.60 4.70 -4.22
N VAL A 92 -18.08 5.70 -3.48
CA VAL A 92 -18.59 5.55 -2.11
C VAL A 92 -19.77 4.59 -2.07
N ARG A 93 -20.77 4.75 -2.96
CA ARG A 93 -21.92 3.81 -3.06
C ARG A 93 -21.50 2.38 -3.42
N TYR A 94 -20.42 2.22 -4.17
CA TYR A 94 -19.84 0.91 -4.44
C TYR A 94 -19.22 0.33 -3.17
N TYR A 95 -18.38 1.10 -2.45
CA TYR A 95 -17.77 0.67 -1.19
C TYR A 95 -18.77 0.34 -0.09
N GLN A 96 -19.87 1.10 0.02
CA GLN A 96 -20.98 0.80 0.94
C GLN A 96 -21.60 -0.58 0.72
N ARG A 97 -21.58 -1.09 -0.51
CA ARG A 97 -22.13 -2.41 -0.86
C ARG A 97 -21.10 -3.53 -0.70
N VAL A 98 -19.84 -3.23 -0.99
CA VAL A 98 -18.79 -4.25 -1.13
C VAL A 98 -17.94 -4.41 0.12
N LEU A 99 -17.50 -3.31 0.75
CA LEU A 99 -16.59 -3.39 1.88
C LEU A 99 -17.13 -4.18 3.06
N PRO A 100 -18.43 -4.09 3.45
CA PRO A 100 -18.95 -4.92 4.53
C PRO A 100 -19.02 -6.42 4.22
N ALA A 101 -18.96 -6.81 2.95
CA ALA A 101 -18.91 -8.22 2.56
C ALA A 101 -17.48 -8.75 2.50
N ILE A 102 -16.50 -7.88 2.18
CA ILE A 102 -15.08 -8.21 2.14
C ILE A 102 -14.48 -8.20 3.55
N PHE A 103 -14.74 -7.14 4.31
CA PHE A 103 -14.32 -6.96 5.68
C PHE A 103 -15.43 -7.46 6.60
N ASN A 104 -15.44 -8.77 6.80
CA ASN A 104 -16.39 -9.49 7.63
C ASN A 104 -15.66 -10.59 8.42
N GLY A 105 -14.92 -10.17 9.43
CA GLY A 105 -14.33 -11.02 10.45
C GLY A 105 -15.35 -11.47 11.49
N ASP A 106 -14.83 -11.89 12.64
CA ASP A 106 -15.60 -12.36 13.79
C ASP A 106 -15.85 -11.24 14.81
N ASN A 107 -15.61 -9.98 14.44
CA ASN A 107 -15.66 -8.81 15.32
C ASN A 107 -14.64 -8.88 16.48
N SER A 108 -13.62 -9.75 16.40
CA SER A 108 -12.51 -9.78 17.35
C SER A 108 -11.56 -8.60 17.13
N SER A 109 -11.13 -8.01 18.23
CA SER A 109 -10.18 -6.90 18.25
C SER A 109 -8.82 -7.42 18.71
N VAL A 110 -7.80 -7.28 17.86
CA VAL A 110 -6.44 -7.77 18.11
C VAL A 110 -5.44 -6.62 18.09
N PHE A 111 -4.35 -6.79 18.83
CA PHE A 111 -3.27 -5.83 18.82
C PHE A 111 -2.49 -5.94 17.51
N SER A 112 -2.28 -4.81 16.84
CA SER A 112 -1.68 -4.74 15.50
C SER A 112 -0.56 -3.70 15.47
N HIS A 113 0.40 -3.88 14.57
CA HIS A 113 1.50 -2.95 14.36
C HIS A 113 1.05 -1.75 13.51
N ASN A 114 0.26 -1.99 12.46
CA ASN A 114 -0.36 -0.96 11.59
C ASN A 114 0.62 -0.12 10.75
N ASP A 115 1.93 -0.34 10.88
CA ASP A 115 2.96 0.07 9.91
C ASP A 115 4.03 -1.03 9.71
N LEU A 116 3.61 -2.28 9.47
CA LEU A 116 4.56 -3.40 9.35
C LEU A 116 5.29 -3.40 7.99
N GLN A 117 6.20 -2.44 7.85
CA GLN A 117 7.09 -2.30 6.71
C GLN A 117 8.44 -2.98 6.99
N ARG A 118 9.14 -3.36 5.92
CA ARG A 118 10.50 -3.93 6.01
C ARG A 118 11.48 -3.06 6.81
N LYS A 119 11.40 -1.74 6.64
CA LYS A 119 12.21 -0.75 7.37
C LYS A 119 12.00 -0.81 8.90
N ASN A 120 10.84 -1.31 9.34
CA ASN A 120 10.44 -1.42 10.74
C ASN A 120 10.75 -2.81 11.34
N ILE A 121 11.50 -3.64 10.61
CA ILE A 121 11.94 -4.96 11.07
C ILE A 121 13.47 -5.02 11.00
N MET A 122 14.10 -5.27 12.14
CA MET A 122 15.54 -5.45 12.25
C MET A 122 15.88 -6.93 12.36
N LEU A 123 16.85 -7.36 11.56
CA LEU A 123 17.50 -8.67 11.69
C LEU A 123 18.87 -8.46 12.32
N LEU A 124 19.02 -8.96 13.56
CA LEU A 124 20.25 -8.87 14.32
C LEU A 124 21.28 -9.91 13.82
N ASP A 125 22.56 -9.68 14.16
CA ASP A 125 23.64 -10.57 13.70
C ASP A 125 23.57 -11.97 14.31
N ASP A 126 22.91 -12.13 15.46
CA ASP A 126 22.61 -13.42 16.11
C ASP A 126 21.42 -14.17 15.46
N GLY A 127 20.75 -13.55 14.47
CA GLY A 127 19.58 -14.08 13.80
C GLY A 127 18.23 -13.73 14.45
N SER A 128 18.24 -12.98 15.55
CA SER A 128 17.02 -12.50 16.20
C SER A 128 16.32 -11.44 15.35
N LEU A 129 14.99 -11.42 15.41
CA LEU A 129 14.17 -10.41 14.75
C LEU A 129 13.58 -9.46 15.78
N VAL A 130 13.62 -8.17 15.48
CA VAL A 130 13.04 -7.12 16.30
C VAL A 130 12.10 -6.27 15.44
N ILE A 131 10.88 -6.07 15.92
CA ILE A 131 9.91 -5.16 15.32
C ILE A 131 10.01 -3.82 16.07
N ILE A 132 10.19 -2.74 15.33
CA ILE A 132 10.34 -1.38 15.84
C ILE A 132 9.26 -0.48 15.25
N ASP A 133 9.17 0.76 15.75
CA ASP A 133 8.27 1.80 15.23
C ASP A 133 6.77 1.51 15.46
N TRP A 134 6.42 1.24 16.71
CA TRP A 134 5.06 0.95 17.18
C TRP A 134 4.17 2.19 17.35
N GLU A 135 4.53 3.34 16.79
CA GLU A 135 3.86 4.62 17.07
C GLU A 135 2.39 4.67 16.64
N TYR A 136 2.01 3.83 15.66
CA TYR A 136 0.66 3.71 15.13
C TYR A 136 -0.11 2.49 15.59
N ALA A 137 0.41 1.72 16.56
CA ALA A 137 -0.14 0.44 16.98
C ALA A 137 -1.56 0.57 17.60
N PRO A 138 -2.61 0.01 16.97
CA PRO A 138 -3.96 0.05 17.46
C PRO A 138 -4.48 -1.33 17.87
N TRP A 139 -5.66 -1.32 18.47
CA TRP A 139 -6.59 -2.44 18.49
C TRP A 139 -7.39 -2.43 17.19
N SER A 140 -7.27 -3.47 16.36
CA SER A 140 -7.85 -3.51 15.01
C SER A 140 -8.43 -4.89 14.65
N PRO A 141 -9.25 -5.00 13.59
CA PRO A 141 -9.78 -6.29 13.13
C PRO A 141 -8.68 -7.28 12.72
N VAL A 142 -8.94 -8.59 12.85
CA VAL A 142 -7.96 -9.66 12.62
C VAL A 142 -7.30 -9.66 11.23
N TYR A 143 -8.00 -9.19 10.21
CA TYR A 143 -7.53 -9.08 8.82
C TYR A 143 -6.80 -7.76 8.54
N TRP A 144 -6.81 -6.81 9.47
CA TRP A 144 -6.42 -5.43 9.19
C TRP A 144 -4.92 -5.28 8.94
N GLU A 145 -4.08 -5.93 9.74
CA GLU A 145 -2.62 -5.92 9.52
C GLU A 145 -2.26 -6.40 8.11
N TYR A 146 -2.92 -7.46 7.65
CA TYR A 146 -2.74 -7.98 6.30
C TYR A 146 -3.16 -6.95 5.24
N PHE A 147 -4.33 -6.34 5.43
CA PHE A 147 -4.83 -5.32 4.51
C PHE A 147 -3.88 -4.13 4.41
N VAL A 148 -3.45 -3.55 5.53
CA VAL A 148 -2.53 -2.41 5.56
C VAL A 148 -1.20 -2.78 4.94
N ALA A 149 -0.66 -3.96 5.28
CA ALA A 149 0.61 -4.38 4.74
C ALA A 149 0.55 -4.60 3.22
N MET A 150 -0.54 -5.17 2.67
CA MET A 150 -0.72 -5.32 1.24
C MET A 150 -0.91 -4.00 0.49
N PHE A 151 -1.75 -3.11 1.02
CA PHE A 151 -2.24 -1.94 0.27
C PHE A 151 -1.48 -0.64 0.57
N CYS A 152 -0.93 -0.49 1.77
CA CYS A 152 -0.29 0.75 2.21
C CYS A 152 1.24 0.64 2.28
N CYS A 153 1.77 -0.58 2.42
CA CYS A 153 3.19 -0.79 2.74
C CYS A 153 4.02 -1.41 1.62
N LEU A 154 3.40 -1.81 0.49
CA LEU A 154 4.09 -2.55 -0.57
C LEU A 154 3.95 -1.90 -1.94
N ALA A 155 5.07 -1.41 -2.45
CA ALA A 155 5.32 -1.46 -3.88
C ALA A 155 5.47 -2.94 -4.25
N TRP A 156 4.61 -3.46 -5.12
CA TRP A 156 4.62 -4.83 -5.66
C TRP A 156 5.89 -5.09 -6.49
N THR A 157 7.04 -5.01 -5.82
CA THR A 157 8.38 -4.98 -6.41
C THR A 157 9.14 -6.25 -6.10
N ASP A 158 8.66 -7.06 -5.15
CA ASP A 158 9.23 -8.35 -4.75
C ASP A 158 8.20 -9.27 -4.05
N ASP A 159 8.68 -10.43 -3.61
CA ASP A 159 7.94 -11.56 -3.02
C ASP A 159 7.62 -11.42 -1.52
N TRP A 160 7.81 -10.23 -0.93
CA TRP A 160 7.54 -10.01 0.50
C TRP A 160 6.09 -10.35 0.88
N HIS A 161 5.12 -9.92 0.07
CA HIS A 161 3.69 -10.16 0.28
C HIS A 161 3.33 -11.65 0.28
N GLU A 162 3.92 -12.42 -0.64
CA GLU A 162 3.69 -13.87 -0.76
C GLU A 162 4.25 -14.62 0.44
N THR A 163 5.44 -14.24 0.90
CA THR A 163 6.18 -15.01 1.90
C THR A 163 5.78 -14.74 3.34
N THR A 164 5.41 -13.50 3.67
CA THR A 164 5.18 -13.09 5.08
C THR A 164 3.71 -13.05 5.46
N MET A 165 2.80 -12.97 4.49
CA MET A 165 1.44 -12.50 4.73
C MET A 165 0.35 -13.36 4.10
N ASP A 166 0.67 -14.30 3.19
CA ASP A 166 -0.33 -15.14 2.54
C ASP A 166 -1.08 -16.09 3.52
N PRO A 167 -2.41 -15.91 3.70
CA PRO A 167 -3.24 -16.78 4.52
C PRO A 167 -3.40 -18.20 3.95
N ASP A 168 -3.25 -18.43 2.64
CA ASP A 168 -3.41 -19.75 2.00
C ASP A 168 -2.23 -20.70 2.28
N THR A 169 -1.10 -20.17 2.75
CA THR A 169 0.04 -20.98 3.25
C THR A 169 -0.34 -21.86 4.46
N GLU A 170 -1.46 -21.59 5.13
CA GLU A 170 -1.97 -22.36 6.27
C GLU A 170 -2.78 -23.59 5.85
N LYS A 171 -3.54 -23.52 4.75
CA LYS A 171 -4.27 -24.69 4.21
C LYS A 171 -3.35 -25.69 3.51
N ALA A 172 -2.27 -25.21 2.88
CA ALA A 172 -1.33 -26.06 2.16
C ALA A 172 -0.37 -26.86 3.08
N ARG A 173 -0.38 -26.66 4.40
CA ARG A 173 0.57 -27.30 5.34
C ARG A 173 0.07 -28.55 6.04
N GLY A 174 -1.17 -28.99 5.77
CA GLY A 174 -1.73 -30.26 6.26
C GLY A 174 -1.72 -31.40 5.25
N GLU A 175 -1.42 -31.12 3.99
CA GLU A 175 -1.36 -32.12 2.92
C GLU A 175 0.10 -32.33 2.53
N GLU A 176 0.61 -33.55 2.70
CA GLU A 176 1.87 -33.93 2.04
C GLU A 176 1.72 -33.65 0.54
N PRO A 177 2.74 -33.07 -0.12
CA PRO A 177 2.63 -32.70 -1.52
C PRO A 177 2.37 -33.96 -2.33
N ASN A 178 1.17 -34.07 -2.91
CA ASN A 178 0.87 -35.13 -3.85
C ASN A 178 1.85 -34.96 -5.03
N PRO A 179 2.77 -35.91 -5.28
CA PRO A 179 3.75 -35.81 -6.37
C PRO A 179 3.10 -35.76 -7.76
N GLU A 180 1.78 -35.98 -7.87
CA GLU A 180 1.01 -35.89 -9.10
C GLU A 180 0.26 -34.56 -9.31
N GLN A 181 0.26 -33.62 -8.37
CA GLN A 181 -0.29 -32.30 -8.65
C GLN A 181 0.69 -31.50 -9.53
N PRO A 182 0.30 -31.08 -10.75
CA PRO A 182 1.14 -30.22 -11.55
C PRO A 182 1.37 -28.93 -10.79
N LYS A 183 2.63 -28.51 -10.63
CA LYS A 183 2.95 -27.14 -10.21
C LYS A 183 2.11 -26.18 -11.07
N PRO A 184 1.48 -25.13 -10.51
CA PRO A 184 0.89 -24.09 -11.33
C PRO A 184 2.00 -23.59 -12.25
N SER A 185 1.87 -23.82 -13.55
CA SER A 185 2.78 -23.26 -14.53
C SER A 185 2.67 -21.75 -14.37
N ALA A 186 3.76 -21.11 -13.93
CA ALA A 186 3.92 -19.66 -13.90
C ALA A 186 4.03 -19.09 -15.33
N ASP A 187 3.20 -19.58 -16.25
CA ASP A 187 3.07 -19.06 -17.59
C ASP A 187 2.06 -17.91 -17.55
N PHE A 188 2.54 -16.77 -17.04
CA PHE A 188 1.91 -15.49 -17.35
C PHE A 188 2.20 -15.19 -18.83
N PRO A 189 1.20 -14.82 -19.65
CA PRO A 189 1.41 -14.56 -21.07
C PRO A 189 2.07 -13.18 -21.28
N ASP A 190 3.28 -12.98 -20.75
CA ASP A 190 3.97 -11.68 -20.71
C ASP A 190 4.62 -11.26 -22.05
N GLY A 191 4.45 -12.04 -23.11
CA GLY A 191 5.09 -11.75 -24.41
C GLY A 191 4.15 -11.59 -25.61
N GLY A 192 2.83 -11.80 -25.43
CA GLY A 192 1.90 -11.88 -26.55
C GLY A 192 1.61 -10.53 -27.22
N LEU A 193 1.11 -10.55 -28.46
CA LEU A 193 0.69 -9.34 -29.20
C LEU A 193 -0.32 -8.48 -28.42
N LYS A 194 -1.15 -9.10 -27.56
CA LYS A 194 -2.06 -8.38 -26.66
C LYS A 194 -1.31 -7.60 -25.59
N ALA A 195 -0.30 -8.18 -24.94
CA ALA A 195 0.53 -7.48 -23.96
C ALA A 195 1.28 -6.30 -24.59
N TRP A 196 1.89 -6.52 -25.78
CA TRP A 196 2.53 -5.45 -26.55
C TRP A 196 1.55 -4.36 -26.99
N SER A 197 0.29 -4.69 -27.31
CA SER A 197 -0.72 -3.68 -27.64
C SER A 197 -1.06 -2.77 -26.46
N VAL A 198 -1.02 -3.29 -25.23
CA VAL A 198 -1.19 -2.50 -24.00
C VAL A 198 0.01 -1.58 -23.78
N VAL A 199 1.24 -2.07 -23.99
CA VAL A 199 2.46 -1.25 -23.90
C VAL A 199 2.44 -0.12 -24.94
N VAL A 200 2.04 -0.42 -26.18
CA VAL A 200 1.90 0.59 -27.25
C VAL A 200 0.79 1.59 -26.91
N GLY A 201 -0.34 1.13 -26.37
CA GLY A 201 -1.42 2.00 -25.90
C GLY A 201 -0.98 2.93 -24.76
N ALA A 202 -0.25 2.40 -23.78
CA ALA A 202 0.33 3.17 -22.69
C ALA A 202 1.38 4.18 -23.20
N PHE A 203 2.22 3.78 -24.17
CA PHE A 203 3.17 4.68 -24.82
C PHE A 203 2.47 5.86 -25.51
N PHE A 204 1.41 5.61 -26.30
CA PHE A 204 0.66 6.70 -26.92
C PHE A 204 -0.10 7.56 -25.91
N GLY A 205 -0.62 6.97 -24.83
CA GLY A 205 -1.24 7.70 -23.72
C GLY A 205 -0.24 8.65 -23.02
N LEU A 206 0.96 8.16 -22.72
CA LEU A 206 2.04 8.95 -22.14
C LEU A 206 2.59 9.99 -23.13
N PHE A 207 2.70 9.64 -24.40
CA PHE A 207 3.16 10.55 -25.45
C PHE A 207 2.20 11.72 -25.68
N VAL A 208 0.89 11.47 -25.70
CA VAL A 208 -0.10 12.56 -25.85
C VAL A 208 -0.21 13.41 -24.58
N SER A 209 -0.08 12.80 -23.39
CA SER A 209 -0.25 13.52 -22.12
C SER A 209 1.01 14.30 -21.70
N PHE A 210 2.17 13.65 -21.71
CA PHE A 210 3.44 14.23 -21.25
C PHE A 210 4.39 14.62 -22.39
N GLY A 211 4.14 14.19 -23.63
CA GLY A 211 5.02 14.52 -24.77
C GLY A 211 5.05 16.02 -25.07
N TRP A 212 3.92 16.72 -24.89
CA TRP A 212 3.90 18.19 -24.96
C TRP A 212 4.87 18.82 -23.95
N THR A 213 4.76 18.42 -22.68
CA THR A 213 5.62 18.90 -21.58
C THR A 213 7.10 18.63 -21.86
N ASN A 214 7.43 17.45 -22.38
CA ASN A 214 8.80 17.07 -22.73
C ASN A 214 9.37 17.86 -23.92
N CYS A 215 8.52 18.40 -24.79
CA CYS A 215 8.93 19.18 -25.97
C CYS A 215 8.75 20.70 -25.82
N VAL A 216 8.41 21.20 -24.63
CA VAL A 216 8.16 22.64 -24.40
C VAL A 216 9.32 23.52 -24.88
N GLY A 217 10.57 23.12 -24.62
CA GLY A 217 11.74 23.88 -25.07
C GLY A 217 11.84 24.01 -26.60
N LEU A 218 11.40 23.00 -27.35
CA LEU A 218 11.39 23.02 -28.82
C LEU A 218 10.34 24.01 -29.35
N PHE A 219 9.14 24.00 -28.75
CA PHE A 219 8.08 24.94 -29.11
C PHE A 219 8.44 26.37 -28.73
N GLN A 220 9.03 26.58 -27.55
CA GLN A 220 9.52 27.90 -27.14
C GLN A 220 10.56 28.42 -28.14
N GLY A 221 11.56 27.62 -28.50
CA GLY A 221 12.55 28.01 -29.51
C GLY A 221 11.94 28.28 -30.89
N TYR A 222 10.92 27.51 -31.29
CA TYR A 222 10.19 27.75 -32.53
C TYR A 222 9.40 29.07 -32.50
N TYR A 223 8.75 29.39 -31.38
CA TYR A 223 8.02 30.65 -31.22
C TYR A 223 8.95 31.86 -31.22
N GLU A 224 10.08 31.76 -30.52
CA GLU A 224 11.12 32.79 -30.50
C GLU A 224 11.75 32.99 -31.89
N ALA A 225 11.88 31.94 -32.71
CA ALA A 225 12.44 32.03 -34.06
C ALA A 225 11.44 32.51 -35.13
N ASN A 226 10.15 32.23 -34.96
CA ASN A 226 9.13 32.45 -35.98
C ASN A 226 8.04 33.44 -35.53
N GLN A 227 6.94 32.94 -34.95
CA GLN A 227 5.69 33.70 -34.77
C GLN A 227 5.80 34.83 -33.75
N LEU A 228 6.64 34.66 -32.73
CA LEU A 228 6.80 35.60 -31.60
C LEU A 228 8.21 36.19 -31.53
N ARG A 229 8.92 36.23 -32.67
CA ARG A 229 10.30 36.73 -32.77
C ARG A 229 10.50 38.19 -32.34
N ASP A 230 9.43 38.98 -32.38
CA ASP A 230 9.45 40.40 -32.01
C ASP A 230 9.22 40.61 -30.50
N LEU A 231 8.95 39.54 -29.74
CA LEU A 231 8.80 39.55 -28.28
C LEU A 231 10.07 39.04 -27.60
N SER A 232 10.31 39.46 -26.37
CA SER A 232 11.44 38.96 -25.59
C SER A 232 11.25 37.47 -25.23
N PRO A 233 12.32 36.67 -25.16
CA PRO A 233 12.26 35.28 -24.70
C PRO A 233 11.55 35.10 -23.35
N SER A 234 11.75 36.07 -22.44
CA SER A 234 11.07 36.10 -21.15
C SER A 234 9.55 36.21 -21.28
N THR A 235 9.06 36.98 -22.25
CA THR A 235 7.62 37.14 -22.50
C THR A 235 7.04 35.88 -23.13
N VAL A 236 7.75 35.25 -24.07
CA VAL A 236 7.33 34.01 -24.72
C VAL A 236 7.28 32.84 -23.72
N SER A 237 8.19 32.80 -22.74
CA SER A 237 8.25 31.75 -21.71
C SER A 237 7.02 31.68 -20.79
N TRP A 238 6.22 32.75 -20.69
CA TRP A 238 4.98 32.73 -19.90
C TRP A 238 3.91 31.80 -20.48
N ILE A 239 3.91 31.56 -21.80
CA ILE A 239 2.93 30.70 -22.47
C ILE A 239 3.05 29.25 -21.98
N PRO A 240 4.21 28.58 -22.09
CA PRO A 240 4.36 27.24 -21.53
C PRO A 240 4.31 27.22 -20.00
N ALA A 241 4.79 28.26 -19.31
CA ALA A 241 4.74 28.32 -17.85
C ALA A 241 3.29 28.33 -17.32
N LEU A 242 2.41 29.12 -17.92
CA LEU A 242 0.99 29.16 -17.55
C LEU A 242 0.27 27.85 -17.90
N SER A 243 0.62 27.25 -19.04
CA SER A 243 0.09 25.93 -19.44
C SER A 243 0.48 24.83 -18.45
N MET A 244 1.74 24.80 -17.99
CA MET A 244 2.18 23.84 -16.96
C MET A 244 1.52 24.12 -15.62
N PHE A 245 1.42 25.39 -15.22
CA PHE A 245 0.77 25.80 -13.98
C PHE A 245 -0.69 25.33 -13.90
N MET A 246 -1.47 25.50 -14.98
CA MET A 246 -2.86 25.06 -15.02
C MET A 246 -3.00 23.53 -14.94
N MET A 247 -2.03 22.78 -15.46
CA MET A 247 -2.01 21.31 -15.37
C MET A 247 -1.85 20.80 -13.93
N PHE A 248 -1.15 21.54 -13.05
CA PHE A 248 -0.93 21.13 -11.65
C PHE A 248 -2.01 21.62 -10.67
N ILE A 249 -2.89 22.53 -11.10
CA ILE A 249 -3.99 23.06 -10.27
C ILE A 249 -5.35 22.40 -10.57
N SER A 250 -5.50 21.74 -11.72
CA SER A 250 -6.72 21.01 -12.12
C SER A 250 -6.88 19.66 -11.42
#